data_AF-A0A354J512-F1
#
_entry.id   AF-A0A354J512-F1
#
_cell.length_a   1.000
_cell.length_b   1.000
_cell.length_c   1.000
_cell.angle_alpha   90.00
_cell.angle_beta   90.00
_cell.angle_gamma   90.00
#
_symmetry.space_group_name_H-M   'P 1'
#
loop_
_entity.id
_entity.type
_entity.pdbx_description
1 polymer ?
#
loop_
_entity_poly.entity_id
_entity_poly.type
_entity_poly.pdbx_seq_one_letter_code
_entity_poly.pdbx_strand_id
1 'polypeptide(L)'
;MAIEFIESQTKDNLMRAFAGESQARNRYTFAASQARKEHLHVIEAIFRFTADQEKEHAEIFYNYLKELAGENIHIDGSYPVDIHEDIAKLLRSAEHNEYEEFDPVYKTFGDIAEEEGFKKIAASFHAIAAIEKTHGDRFARFATWLEENKLFISDVE
;
A
#
# COMPACT_ATOMS: atom_id res chain seq x y z
N MET A 1 29.88 -4.51 1.78
CA MET A 1 30.60 -3.70 0.75
C MET A 1 29.54 -2.87 0.07
N ALA A 2 29.77 -1.58 -0.18
CA ALA A 2 28.77 -0.75 -0.85
C ALA A 2 28.54 -1.31 -2.27
N ILE A 3 27.28 -1.62 -2.60
CA ILE A 3 26.88 -2.08 -3.93
C ILE A 3 26.54 -0.85 -4.76
N GLU A 4 26.89 -0.85 -6.04
CA GLU A 4 26.47 0.20 -6.96
C GLU A 4 24.96 0.14 -7.17
N PHE A 5 24.27 1.29 -7.12
CA PHE A 5 22.80 1.33 -7.13
C PHE A 5 22.20 0.61 -8.35
N ILE A 6 22.80 0.76 -9.53
CA ILE A 6 22.33 0.11 -10.76
C ILE A 6 22.47 -1.42 -10.78
N GLU A 7 23.28 -2.00 -9.88
CA GLU A 7 23.44 -3.45 -9.74
C GLU A 7 22.71 -4.00 -8.50
N SER A 8 22.11 -3.11 -7.70
CA SER A 8 21.50 -3.44 -6.42
C SER A 8 20.15 -4.15 -6.55
N GLN A 9 19.80 -4.97 -5.55
CA GLN A 9 18.44 -5.45 -5.39
C GLN A 9 17.50 -4.33 -4.95
N THR A 10 18.01 -3.32 -4.24
CA THR A 10 17.25 -2.12 -3.83
C THR A 10 16.58 -1.42 -5.00
N LYS A 11 17.24 -1.26 -6.15
CA LYS A 11 16.62 -0.63 -7.33
C LYS A 11 15.38 -1.42 -7.81
N ASP A 12 15.46 -2.75 -7.76
CA ASP A 12 14.37 -3.62 -8.21
C ASP A 12 13.24 -3.61 -7.20
N ASN A 13 13.56 -3.57 -5.90
CA ASN A 13 12.59 -3.45 -4.82
C ASN A 13 11.85 -2.10 -4.86
N LEU A 14 12.54 -1.00 -5.16
CA LEU A 14 11.92 0.31 -5.39
C LEU A 14 10.94 0.27 -6.57
N MET A 15 11.32 -0.38 -7.67
CA MET A 15 10.44 -0.50 -8.83
C MET A 15 9.24 -1.43 -8.54
N ARG A 16 9.44 -2.52 -7.78
CA ARG A 16 8.35 -3.41 -7.31
C ARG A 16 7.39 -2.68 -6.39
N ALA A 17 7.90 -1.90 -5.44
CA ALA A 17 7.09 -1.07 -4.55
C ALA A 17 6.27 -0.05 -5.34
N PHE A 18 6.89 0.69 -6.26
CA PHE A 18 6.17 1.60 -7.16
C PHE A 18 5.04 0.90 -7.94
N ALA A 19 5.29 -0.30 -8.46
CA ALA A 19 4.27 -1.08 -9.15
C ALA A 19 3.14 -1.56 -8.23
N GLY A 20 3.46 -1.97 -6.99
CA GLY A 20 2.50 -2.35 -5.95
C GLY A 20 1.59 -1.20 -5.57
N GLU A 21 2.19 -0.08 -5.14
CA GLU A 21 1.49 1.15 -4.74
C GLU A 21 0.59 1.71 -5.84
N SER A 22 1.08 1.70 -7.08
CA SER A 22 0.30 2.16 -8.24
C SER A 22 -0.95 1.30 -8.47
N GLN A 23 -0.88 0.01 -8.15
CA GLN A 23 -2.02 -0.89 -8.24
C GLN A 23 -2.93 -0.78 -7.02
N ALA A 24 -2.37 -0.64 -5.81
CA ALA A 24 -3.12 -0.42 -4.57
C ALA A 24 -4.00 0.83 -4.67
N ARG A 25 -3.41 1.97 -5.06
CA ARG A 25 -4.13 3.23 -5.37
C ARG A 25 -5.34 3.00 -6.27
N ASN A 26 -5.17 2.24 -7.35
CA ASN A 26 -6.24 1.97 -8.30
C ASN A 26 -7.33 1.08 -7.69
N ARG A 27 -6.95 -0.03 -7.03
CA ARG A 27 -7.90 -0.90 -6.33
C ARG A 27 -8.74 -0.12 -5.31
N TYR A 28 -8.11 0.75 -4.52
CA TYR A 28 -8.80 1.59 -3.54
C TYR A 28 -9.70 2.64 -4.20
N THR A 29 -9.28 3.24 -5.31
CA THR A 29 -10.14 4.16 -6.08
C THR A 29 -11.38 3.44 -6.64
N PHE A 30 -11.25 2.17 -7.07
CA PHE A 30 -12.37 1.36 -7.52
C PHE A 30 -13.32 1.01 -6.37
N ALA A 31 -12.77 0.56 -5.24
CA ALA A 31 -13.53 0.25 -4.03
C ALA A 31 -14.28 1.47 -3.49
N ALA A 32 -13.65 2.66 -3.49
CA ALA A 32 -14.32 3.91 -3.16
C ALA A 32 -15.51 4.19 -4.08
N SER A 33 -15.34 3.98 -5.38
CA SER A 33 -16.41 4.17 -6.36
C SER A 33 -17.57 3.20 -6.16
N GLN A 34 -17.29 1.97 -5.70
CA GLN A 34 -18.31 0.99 -5.36
C GLN A 34 -19.04 1.36 -4.06
N ALA A 35 -18.31 1.71 -3.00
CA ALA A 35 -18.88 2.18 -1.74
C ALA A 35 -19.82 3.39 -1.95
N ARG A 36 -19.45 4.31 -2.85
CA ARG A 36 -20.31 5.43 -3.26
C ARG A 36 -21.64 4.98 -3.87
N LYS A 37 -21.63 3.97 -4.73
CA LYS A 37 -22.86 3.43 -5.36
C LYS A 37 -23.79 2.78 -4.34
N GLU A 38 -23.22 2.24 -3.27
CA GLU A 38 -23.94 1.69 -2.13
C GLU A 38 -24.28 2.71 -1.04
N HIS A 39 -24.04 4.01 -1.31
CA HIS A 39 -24.29 5.12 -0.38
C HIS A 39 -23.49 5.05 0.93
N LEU A 40 -22.39 4.29 0.96
CA LEU A 40 -21.47 4.18 2.10
C LEU A 40 -20.37 5.24 2.02
N HIS A 41 -20.74 6.52 2.13
CA HIS A 41 -19.83 7.66 1.93
C HIS A 41 -18.64 7.71 2.90
N VAL A 42 -18.80 7.19 4.12
CA VAL A 42 -17.68 7.06 5.06
C VAL A 42 -16.62 6.07 4.55
N ILE A 43 -17.06 4.98 3.93
CA ILE A 43 -16.16 3.96 3.34
C ILE A 43 -15.53 4.48 2.05
N GLU A 44 -16.29 5.22 1.24
CA GLU A 44 -15.74 5.95 0.08
C GLU A 44 -14.60 6.89 0.50
N ALA A 45 -14.81 7.66 1.57
CA ALA A 45 -13.83 8.64 2.04
C ALA A 45 -12.53 7.98 2.52
N ILE A 46 -12.61 6.88 3.27
CA ILE A 46 -11.39 6.20 3.73
C ILE A 46 -10.63 5.58 2.57
N PHE A 47 -11.30 4.95 1.59
CA PHE A 47 -10.61 4.36 0.45
C PHE A 47 -9.95 5.43 -0.42
N ARG A 48 -10.63 6.57 -0.65
CA ARG A 48 -10.03 7.71 -1.37
C ARG A 48 -8.84 8.28 -0.62
N PHE A 49 -8.96 8.45 0.68
CA PHE A 49 -7.87 8.96 1.50
C PHE A 49 -6.66 8.03 1.45
N THR A 50 -6.84 6.71 1.64
CA THR A 50 -5.76 5.73 1.49
C THR A 50 -5.18 5.76 0.07
N ALA A 51 -6.00 5.77 -0.99
CA ALA A 51 -5.53 5.84 -2.37
C ALA A 51 -4.65 7.08 -2.66
N ASP A 52 -4.99 8.22 -2.05
CA ASP A 52 -4.19 9.44 -2.17
C ASP A 52 -2.86 9.32 -1.40
N GLN A 53 -2.80 8.54 -0.31
CA GLN A 53 -1.55 8.23 0.42
C GLN A 53 -0.67 7.26 -0.38
N GLU A 54 -1.21 6.19 -0.96
CA GLU A 54 -0.46 5.25 -1.82
C GLU A 54 0.15 5.95 -3.04
N LYS A 55 -0.52 6.99 -3.55
CA LYS A 55 0.05 7.84 -4.59
C LYS A 55 1.35 8.53 -4.11
N GLU A 56 1.36 9.04 -2.88
CA GLU A 56 2.55 9.70 -2.30
C GLU A 56 3.65 8.67 -1.99
N HIS A 57 3.30 7.47 -1.51
CA HIS A 57 4.26 6.37 -1.32
C HIS A 57 4.91 5.97 -2.64
N ALA A 58 4.10 5.75 -3.69
CA ALA A 58 4.57 5.49 -5.05
C ALA A 58 5.53 6.58 -5.53
N GLU A 59 5.18 7.85 -5.34
CA GLU A 59 6.02 8.99 -5.75
C GLU A 59 7.36 9.01 -5.03
N ILE A 60 7.39 8.72 -3.72
CA ILE A 60 8.63 8.61 -2.94
C ILE A 60 9.52 7.50 -3.51
N PHE A 61 8.99 6.29 -3.69
CA PHE A 61 9.77 5.16 -4.23
C PHE A 61 10.27 5.43 -5.64
N TYR A 62 9.43 6.00 -6.50
CA TYR A 62 9.79 6.33 -7.87
C TYR A 62 10.88 7.41 -7.95
N ASN A 63 10.82 8.42 -7.08
CA ASN A 63 11.82 9.48 -7.03
C ASN A 63 13.23 9.01 -6.63
N TYR A 64 13.34 7.89 -5.89
CA TYR A 64 14.64 7.26 -5.64
C TYR A 64 15.28 6.67 -6.90
N LEU A 65 14.49 6.36 -7.93
CA LEU A 65 14.96 5.80 -9.21
C LEU A 65 15.43 6.88 -10.20
N LYS A 66 15.45 8.17 -9.82
CA LYS A 66 15.74 9.29 -10.73
C LYS A 66 17.06 9.19 -11.51
N GLU A 67 18.06 8.49 -10.99
CA GLU A 67 19.35 8.31 -11.68
C GLU A 67 19.27 7.30 -12.83
N LEU A 68 18.21 6.48 -12.86
CA LEU A 68 17.85 5.56 -13.93
C LEU A 68 16.79 6.16 -14.88
N ALA A 69 16.57 7.48 -14.83
CA ALA A 69 15.57 8.13 -15.67
C ALA A 69 15.87 7.90 -17.17
N GLY A 70 14.89 7.35 -17.90
CA GLY A 70 15.00 6.99 -19.31
C GLY A 70 15.37 5.52 -19.55
N GLU A 71 15.74 4.79 -18.50
CA GLU A 71 16.01 3.35 -18.56
C GLU A 71 14.75 2.53 -18.24
N ASN A 72 14.78 1.26 -18.65
CA ASN A 72 13.76 0.27 -18.30
C ASN A 72 14.29 -0.66 -17.21
N ILE A 73 13.58 -0.76 -16.09
CA ILE A 73 13.85 -1.74 -15.03
C ILE A 73 12.89 -2.91 -15.21
N HIS A 74 13.41 -4.10 -15.42
CA HIS A 74 12.60 -5.31 -15.50
C HIS A 74 12.37 -5.88 -14.10
N ILE A 75 11.11 -6.03 -13.73
CA ILE A 75 10.68 -6.63 -12.47
C ILE A 75 9.60 -7.69 -12.72
N ASP A 76 9.52 -8.65 -11.81
CA ASP A 76 8.44 -9.62 -11.71
C ASP A 76 7.70 -9.46 -10.36
N GLY A 77 6.45 -9.92 -10.33
CA GLY A 77 5.60 -9.85 -9.15
C GLY A 77 4.27 -10.57 -9.38
N SER A 78 3.68 -11.06 -8.30
CA SER A 78 2.29 -11.50 -8.27
C SER A 78 1.44 -10.39 -7.67
N TYR A 79 0.22 -10.23 -8.17
CA TYR A 79 -0.67 -9.15 -7.75
C TYR A 79 -2.07 -9.70 -7.50
N PRO A 80 -2.77 -9.21 -6.47
CA PRO A 80 -4.07 -9.74 -6.10
C PRO A 80 -5.15 -9.30 -7.09
N VAL A 81 -6.16 -10.15 -7.27
CA VAL A 81 -7.37 -9.88 -8.06
C VAL A 81 -8.57 -9.86 -7.11
N ASP A 82 -8.64 -8.79 -6.32
CA ASP A 82 -9.63 -8.64 -5.25
C ASP A 82 -10.92 -7.98 -5.74
N ILE A 83 -11.61 -8.65 -6.65
CA ILE A 83 -12.90 -8.17 -7.17
C ILE A 83 -14.03 -8.81 -6.36
N HIS A 84 -14.76 -7.98 -5.62
CA HIS A 84 -15.89 -8.40 -4.80
C HIS A 84 -17.07 -7.45 -4.94
N GLU A 85 -18.30 -7.99 -4.93
CA GLU A 85 -19.52 -7.19 -4.86
C GLU A 85 -19.78 -6.66 -3.43
N ASP A 86 -19.27 -7.36 -2.42
CA ASP A 86 -19.46 -7.02 -1.00
C ASP A 86 -18.35 -6.07 -0.52
N ILE A 87 -18.75 -4.90 -0.01
CA ILE A 87 -17.83 -3.87 0.51
C ILE A 87 -17.03 -4.35 1.72
N ALA A 88 -17.59 -5.19 2.59
CA ALA A 88 -16.86 -5.73 3.73
C ALA A 88 -15.70 -6.61 3.26
N LYS A 89 -15.91 -7.41 2.22
CA LYS A 89 -14.84 -8.21 1.60
C LYS A 89 -13.77 -7.35 0.96
N LEU A 90 -14.13 -6.25 0.28
CA LEU A 90 -13.15 -5.30 -0.25
C LEU A 90 -12.29 -4.68 0.86
N LEU A 91 -12.89 -4.35 2.01
CA LEU A 91 -12.15 -3.84 3.16
C LEU A 91 -11.22 -4.89 3.76
N ARG A 92 -11.64 -6.16 3.83
CA ARG A 92 -10.79 -7.28 4.28
C ARG A 92 -9.64 -7.59 3.32
N SER A 93 -9.87 -7.50 2.02
CA SER A 93 -8.81 -7.62 1.02
C SER A 93 -7.81 -6.47 1.16
N ALA A 94 -8.27 -5.24 1.33
CA ALA A 94 -7.41 -4.10 1.58
C ALA A 94 -6.61 -4.27 2.88
N GLU A 95 -7.24 -4.65 3.99
CA GLU A 95 -6.56 -4.99 5.25
C GLU A 95 -5.44 -6.01 5.04
N HIS A 96 -5.73 -7.11 4.34
CA HIS A 96 -4.75 -8.16 4.09
C HIS A 96 -3.54 -7.65 3.30
N ASN A 97 -3.79 -6.92 2.22
CA ASN A 97 -2.76 -6.38 1.34
C ASN A 97 -1.85 -5.39 2.08
N GLU A 98 -2.43 -4.47 2.86
CA GLU A 98 -1.68 -3.49 3.68
C GLU A 98 -0.79 -4.16 4.73
N TYR A 99 -1.25 -5.26 5.34
CA TYR A 99 -0.43 -6.01 6.27
C TYR A 99 0.70 -6.77 5.58
N GLU A 100 0.47 -7.32 4.39
CA GLU A 100 1.54 -7.95 3.61
C GLU A 100 2.61 -6.92 3.18
N GLU A 101 2.18 -5.71 2.80
CA GLU A 101 3.06 -4.58 2.47
C GLU A 101 3.87 -4.12 3.70
N PHE A 102 3.24 -3.96 4.85
CA PHE A 102 3.92 -3.69 6.13
C PHE A 102 4.96 -4.77 6.48
N ASP A 103 4.54 -6.03 6.56
CA ASP A 103 5.34 -7.18 6.95
C ASP A 103 4.81 -8.45 6.23
N PRO A 104 5.56 -9.04 5.28
CA PRO A 104 7.03 -8.94 5.19
C PRO A 104 7.60 -7.98 4.15
N VAL A 105 6.82 -7.40 3.24
CA VAL A 105 7.37 -6.83 2.00
C VAL A 105 8.28 -5.62 2.26
N TYR A 106 7.75 -4.50 2.77
CA TYR A 106 8.55 -3.27 2.93
C TYR A 106 9.57 -3.37 4.05
N LYS A 107 9.28 -4.14 5.10
CA LYS A 107 10.29 -4.47 6.09
C LYS A 107 11.51 -5.13 5.44
N THR A 108 11.30 -6.17 4.62
CA THR A 108 12.37 -6.89 3.93
C THR A 108 13.10 -5.99 2.93
N PHE A 109 12.38 -5.14 2.19
CA PHE A 109 12.99 -4.22 1.24
C PHE A 109 13.89 -3.18 1.94
N GLY A 110 13.44 -2.65 3.09
CA GLY A 110 14.23 -1.75 3.91
C GLY A 110 15.48 -2.42 4.49
N ASP A 111 15.35 -3.67 4.97
CA ASP A 111 16.47 -4.44 5.52
C ASP A 111 17.54 -4.69 4.44
N ILE A 112 17.14 -5.09 3.22
CA ILE A 112 18.06 -5.23 2.06
C ILE A 112 18.73 -3.91 1.72
N ALA A 113 17.97 -2.80 1.68
CA ALA A 113 18.54 -1.49 1.37
C ALA A 113 19.58 -1.04 2.41
N GLU A 114 19.41 -1.37 3.70
CA GLU A 114 20.42 -1.09 4.73
C GLU A 114 21.67 -1.97 4.52
N GLU A 115 21.50 -3.26 4.23
CA GLU A 115 22.59 -4.19 3.95
C GLU A 115 23.44 -3.76 2.74
N GLU A 116 22.80 -3.26 1.69
CA GLU A 116 23.47 -2.75 0.48
C GLU A 116 24.07 -1.34 0.66
N GLY A 117 23.73 -0.64 1.76
CA GLY A 117 24.29 0.65 2.15
C GLY A 117 23.42 1.88 1.81
N PHE A 118 22.20 1.68 1.32
CA PHE A 118 21.25 2.72 0.93
C PHE A 118 20.37 3.20 2.09
N LYS A 119 21.00 3.70 3.16
CA LYS A 119 20.33 4.06 4.44
C LYS A 119 19.10 4.96 4.32
N LYS A 120 19.11 5.90 3.36
CA LYS A 120 17.95 6.79 3.14
C LYS A 120 16.76 6.04 2.55
N ILE A 121 17.00 5.10 1.64
CA ILE A 121 15.96 4.28 1.04
C ILE A 121 15.43 3.29 2.08
N ALA A 122 16.32 2.68 2.87
CA ALA A 122 15.96 1.82 4.00
C ALA A 122 15.01 2.54 4.98
N ALA A 123 15.38 3.75 5.41
CA ALA A 123 14.56 4.55 6.31
C ALA A 123 13.17 4.87 5.73
N SER A 124 13.07 5.14 4.43
CA SER A 124 11.78 5.37 3.77
C SER A 124 10.93 4.11 3.69
N PHE A 125 11.49 2.96 3.34
CA PHE A 125 10.76 1.70 3.36
C PHE A 125 10.22 1.37 4.76
N HIS A 126 11.05 1.50 5.80
CA HIS A 126 10.60 1.22 7.18
C HIS A 126 9.55 2.23 7.67
N ALA A 127 9.67 3.50 7.28
CA ALA A 127 8.68 4.53 7.63
C ALA A 127 7.33 4.28 6.94
N ILE A 128 7.35 3.96 5.65
CA ILE A 128 6.15 3.66 4.86
C ILE A 128 5.50 2.37 5.35
N ALA A 129 6.27 1.32 5.65
CA ALA A 129 5.76 0.09 6.26
C ALA A 129 4.90 0.38 7.51
N ALA A 130 5.37 1.25 8.41
CA ALA A 130 4.62 1.61 9.60
C ALA A 130 3.29 2.34 9.29
N ILE A 131 3.24 3.07 8.17
CA ILE A 131 2.02 3.72 7.67
C ILE A 131 1.05 2.66 7.12
N GLU A 132 1.53 1.67 6.36
CA GLU A 132 0.66 0.60 5.82
C GLU A 132 0.01 -0.21 6.92
N LYS A 133 0.71 -0.45 8.03
CA LYS A 133 0.07 -1.04 9.21
C LYS A 133 -1.11 -0.20 9.69
N THR A 134 -0.99 1.13 9.66
CA THR A 134 -2.08 2.03 10.06
C THR A 134 -3.23 1.99 9.06
N HIS A 135 -2.96 1.81 7.76
CA HIS A 135 -3.98 1.59 6.75
C HIS A 135 -4.71 0.26 6.97
N GLY A 136 -3.97 -0.83 7.21
CA GLY A 136 -4.51 -2.14 7.55
C GLY A 136 -5.40 -2.09 8.80
N ASP A 137 -4.91 -1.49 9.89
CA ASP A 137 -5.66 -1.31 11.14
C ASP A 137 -6.97 -0.50 10.89
N ARG A 138 -6.90 0.54 10.03
CA ARG A 138 -8.07 1.34 9.63
C ARG A 138 -9.08 0.49 8.87
N PHE A 139 -8.66 -0.24 7.84
CA PHE A 139 -9.56 -1.08 7.05
C PHE A 139 -10.18 -2.21 7.88
N ALA A 140 -9.38 -2.88 8.73
CA ALA A 140 -9.83 -3.91 9.65
C ALA A 140 -10.98 -3.43 10.55
N ARG A 141 -10.83 -2.22 11.11
CA ARG A 141 -11.85 -1.61 11.97
C ARG A 141 -13.14 -1.34 11.22
N PHE A 142 -13.06 -0.76 10.03
CA PHE A 142 -14.25 -0.45 9.22
C PHE A 142 -14.93 -1.72 8.68
N ALA A 143 -14.16 -2.74 8.31
CA ALA A 143 -14.71 -4.05 7.95
C ALA A 143 -15.51 -4.64 9.10
N THR A 144 -14.93 -4.67 10.30
CA THR A 144 -15.59 -5.18 11.52
C THR A 144 -16.89 -4.43 11.82
N TRP A 145 -16.87 -3.10 11.77
CA TRP A 145 -18.08 -2.30 11.98
C TRP A 145 -19.17 -2.55 10.93
N LEU A 146 -18.78 -2.80 9.68
CA LEU A 146 -19.74 -3.10 8.61
C LEU A 146 -20.33 -4.51 8.79
N GLU A 147 -19.50 -5.51 9.08
CA GLU A 147 -19.90 -6.90 9.34
C GLU A 147 -20.85 -7.01 10.55
N GLU A 148 -20.60 -6.23 11.60
CA GLU A 148 -21.43 -6.20 12.81
C GLU A 148 -22.64 -5.26 12.72
N ASN A 149 -22.86 -4.60 11.57
CA ASN A 149 -23.88 -3.55 11.39
C ASN A 149 -23.77 -2.37 12.37
N LYS A 150 -22.56 -2.09 12.87
CA LYS A 150 -22.27 -1.00 13.82
C LYS A 150 -21.72 0.27 13.18
N LEU A 151 -21.49 0.29 11.87
CA LEU A 151 -20.91 1.45 11.16
C LEU A 151 -21.62 2.78 11.44
N PHE A 152 -22.92 2.76 11.68
CA PHE A 152 -23.74 3.95 11.96
C PHE A 152 -24.38 3.93 13.36
N ILE A 153 -23.93 3.03 14.24
CA ILE A 153 -24.44 2.92 15.61
C ILE A 153 -23.40 3.51 16.54
N SER A 154 -23.85 4.42 17.42
CA SER A 154 -23.01 4.89 18.53
C SER A 154 -23.29 4.05 19.77
N ASP A 155 -22.24 3.57 20.42
CA ASP A 155 -22.34 2.88 21.73
C ASP A 155 -22.51 3.88 22.89
N VAL A 156 -22.65 5.18 22.60
CA VAL A 156 -22.83 6.25 23.59
C VAL A 156 -24.31 6.61 23.68
N GLU A 157 -24.93 6.29 24.82
CA GLU A 157 -26.21 6.87 25.29
C GLU A 157 -26.04 8.31 25.77
#